data_AF-A0A925CG03-F1
#
_entry.id   AF-A0A925CG03-F1
#
_cell.length_a   1.000
_cell.length_b   1.000
_cell.length_c   1.000
_cell.angle_alpha   90.00
_cell.angle_beta   90.00
_cell.angle_gamma   90.00
#
_symmetry.space_group_name_H-M   'P 1'
#
loop_
_entity.id
_entity.type
_entity.pdbx_description
1 polymer ?
#
loop_
_entity_poly.entity_id
_entity_poly.type
_entity_poly.pdbx_seq_one_letter_code
_entity_poly.pdbx_strand_id
1 'polypeptide(L)'
;VFHKKGEKLSHTYRVVQRLCKEQKIEDFLFHDLRHCAVTNLADSGVDTETIMKIVGHSSVEMFLRYRTIKAETLDAAMTRLNTLITRHENAARQAIGIAAL
;
A
#
# COMPACT_ATOMS: atom_id res chain seq x y z
N VAL A 1 -8.39 -18.56 -10.41
CA VAL A 1 -7.98 -19.89 -9.90
C VAL A 1 -6.61 -20.21 -10.50
N PHE A 2 -5.63 -20.62 -9.71
CA PHE A 2 -4.26 -20.85 -10.18
C PHE A 2 -4.18 -22.16 -10.98
N HIS A 3 -3.52 -22.12 -12.14
CA HIS A 3 -3.31 -23.29 -13.00
C HIS A 3 -1.82 -23.51 -13.24
N LYS A 4 -1.40 -24.78 -13.33
CA LYS A 4 -0.04 -25.18 -13.73
C LYS A 4 -0.19 -26.13 -14.92
N LYS A 5 0.35 -25.75 -16.08
CA LYS A 5 0.23 -26.53 -17.34
C LYS A 5 -1.22 -26.87 -17.72
N GLY A 6 -2.15 -25.93 -17.52
CA GLY A 6 -3.57 -26.13 -17.83
C GLY A 6 -4.38 -26.84 -16.73
N GLU A 7 -3.73 -27.44 -15.74
CA GLU A 7 -4.42 -28.10 -14.63
C GLU A 7 -4.62 -27.17 -13.44
N LYS A 8 -5.80 -27.24 -12.82
CA LYS A 8 -6.12 -26.48 -11.61
C LYS A 8 -5.23 -26.95 -10.45
N LEU A 9 -4.53 -26.00 -9.83
CA LEU A 9 -3.84 -26.26 -8.56
C LEU A 9 -4.89 -26.47 -7.46
N SER A 10 -5.03 -27.72 -7.02
CA SER A 10 -6.00 -28.10 -5.98
C SER A 10 -5.55 -27.72 -4.57
N HIS A 11 -4.24 -27.51 -4.35
CA HIS A 11 -3.66 -27.26 -3.02
C HIS A 11 -2.62 -26.14 -3.04
N THR A 12 -3.00 -24.96 -3.53
CA THR A 12 -2.10 -23.79 -3.66
C THR A 12 -1.33 -23.49 -2.38
N TYR A 13 -1.98 -23.57 -1.23
CA TYR A 13 -1.34 -23.40 0.09
C TYR A 13 -0.18 -24.39 0.32
N ARG A 14 -0.40 -25.69 0.07
CA ARG A 14 0.63 -26.72 0.26
C ARG A 14 1.80 -26.56 -0.70
N VAL A 15 1.51 -26.11 -1.92
CA VAL A 15 2.54 -25.83 -2.93
C VAL A 15 3.41 -24.66 -2.48
N VAL A 16 2.80 -23.57 -2.01
CA VAL A 16 3.54 -22.40 -1.55
C VAL A 16 4.31 -22.69 -0.27
N GLN A 17 3.72 -23.38 0.70
CA GLN A 17 4.41 -23.78 1.93
C GLN A 17 5.64 -24.67 1.64
N ARG A 18 5.53 -25.59 0.67
CA ARG A 18 6.67 -26.40 0.23
C ARG A 18 7.78 -25.53 -0.37
N LEU A 19 7.43 -24.61 -1.26
CA LEU A 19 8.40 -23.70 -1.88
C LEU A 19 9.10 -22.83 -0.83
N CYS A 20 8.35 -22.30 0.15
CA CYS A 20 8.93 -21.54 1.26
C CYS A 20 9.94 -22.40 2.04
N LYS A 21 9.60 -23.66 2.34
CA LYS A 21 10.52 -24.60 3.01
C LYS A 21 11.79 -24.86 2.18
N GLU A 22 11.64 -25.10 0.88
CA GLU A 22 12.77 -25.33 -0.04
C GLU A 22 13.69 -24.10 -0.15
N GLN A 23 13.11 -22.90 -0.07
CA GLN A 23 13.83 -21.62 -0.15
C GLN A 23 14.22 -21.03 1.21
N LYS A 24 13.97 -21.75 2.32
CA LYS A 24 14.23 -21.29 3.71
C LYS A 24 13.55 -19.95 4.05
N ILE A 25 12.35 -19.74 3.53
CA ILE A 25 11.49 -18.61 3.87
C ILE A 25 10.61 -19.03 5.05
N GLU A 26 10.72 -18.31 6.15
CA GLU A 26 9.94 -18.52 7.37
C GLU A 26 8.73 -17.56 7.41
N ASP A 27 7.70 -17.94 8.17
CA ASP A 27 6.50 -17.11 8.44
C ASP A 27 5.78 -16.51 7.23
N PHE A 28 5.82 -17.20 6.09
CA PHE A 28 5.12 -16.78 4.87
C PHE A 28 3.87 -17.63 4.60
N LEU A 29 2.74 -16.95 4.46
CA LEU A 29 1.45 -17.53 4.08
C LEU A 29 1.08 -17.10 2.66
N PHE A 30 0.28 -17.93 1.99
CA PHE A 30 -0.15 -17.63 0.63
C PHE A 30 -0.90 -16.29 0.49
N HIS A 31 -1.64 -15.89 1.53
CA HIS A 31 -2.38 -14.63 1.55
C HIS A 31 -1.47 -13.39 1.65
N ASP A 32 -0.22 -13.54 2.04
CA ASP A 32 0.75 -12.44 2.13
C ASP A 32 1.03 -11.85 0.75
N LEU A 33 0.92 -12.66 -0.31
CA LEU A 33 0.98 -12.16 -1.69
C LEU A 33 -0.09 -11.09 -1.96
N ARG A 34 -1.30 -11.26 -1.41
CA ARG A 34 -2.37 -10.27 -1.52
C ARG A 34 -2.05 -9.03 -0.67
N HIS A 35 -1.48 -9.20 0.52
CA HIS A 35 -1.00 -8.07 1.32
C HIS A 35 0.07 -7.24 0.58
N CYS A 36 1.07 -7.92 0.01
CA CYS A 36 2.13 -7.28 -0.77
C CYS A 36 1.56 -6.55 -1.98
N ALA A 37 0.64 -7.17 -2.73
CA ALA A 37 0.02 -6.53 -3.89
C ALA A 37 -0.74 -5.25 -3.51
N VAL A 38 -1.59 -5.30 -2.47
CA VAL A 38 -2.36 -4.14 -2.00
C VAL A 38 -1.43 -3.02 -1.51
N THR A 39 -0.42 -3.37 -0.72
CA THR A 39 0.54 -2.41 -0.17
C THR A 39 1.37 -1.76 -1.26
N ASN A 40 1.94 -2.53 -2.19
CA ASN A 40 2.77 -1.99 -3.27
C ASN A 40 1.98 -1.09 -4.23
N LEU A 41 0.73 -1.45 -4.55
CA LEU A 41 -0.12 -0.60 -5.38
C LEU A 41 -0.44 0.72 -4.67
N ALA A 42 -0.76 0.67 -3.38
CA ALA A 42 -1.03 1.88 -2.59
C ALA A 42 0.22 2.77 -2.46
N ASP A 43 1.39 2.17 -2.18
CA ASP A 43 2.66 2.87 -2.06
C ASP A 43 3.09 3.51 -3.40
N SER A 44 2.69 2.92 -4.53
CA SER A 44 2.90 3.50 -5.88
C SER A 44 1.94 4.66 -6.23
N GLY A 45 1.00 4.98 -5.35
CA GLY A 45 0.05 6.09 -5.53
C GLY A 45 -1.22 5.74 -6.30
N VAL A 46 -1.51 4.46 -6.54
CA VAL A 46 -2.78 4.03 -7.14
C VAL A 46 -3.92 4.27 -6.14
N ASP A 47 -5.05 4.76 -6.63
CA ASP A 47 -6.21 5.04 -5.77
C ASP A 47 -6.86 3.75 -5.24
N THR A 48 -7.48 3.86 -4.06
CA THR A 48 -8.07 2.73 -3.33
C THR A 48 -9.12 1.97 -4.15
N GLU A 49 -9.98 2.66 -4.90
CA GLU A 49 -11.07 2.01 -5.65
C GLU A 49 -10.53 1.16 -6.80
N THR A 50 -9.53 1.68 -7.51
CA THR A 50 -8.82 0.95 -8.56
C THR A 50 -8.13 -0.29 -7.98
N ILE A 51 -7.43 -0.17 -6.84
CA ILE A 51 -6.79 -1.31 -6.19
C ILE A 51 -7.84 -2.36 -5.81
N MET A 52 -8.95 -1.96 -5.19
CA MET A 52 -10.03 -2.87 -4.80
C MET A 52 -10.60 -3.64 -5.99
N LYS A 53 -10.79 -2.97 -7.14
CA LYS A 53 -11.21 -3.61 -8.40
C LYS A 53 -10.18 -4.61 -8.92
N ILE A 54 -8.89 -4.30 -8.84
CA ILE A 54 -7.79 -5.19 -9.26
C ILE A 54 -7.73 -6.44 -8.38
N VAL A 55 -7.77 -6.28 -7.06
CA VAL A 55 -7.58 -7.41 -6.12
C VAL A 55 -8.88 -8.17 -5.80
N GLY A 56 -10.02 -7.65 -6.26
CA GLY A 56 -11.35 -8.24 -6.09
C GLY A 56 -11.91 -8.06 -4.67
N HIS A 57 -11.68 -6.91 -4.03
CA HIS A 57 -12.27 -6.61 -2.72
C HIS A 57 -13.63 -5.93 -2.89
N SER A 58 -14.66 -6.54 -2.31
CA SER A 58 -16.04 -6.02 -2.35
C SER A 58 -16.33 -4.95 -1.30
N SER A 59 -15.46 -4.77 -0.31
CA SER A 59 -15.61 -3.78 0.75
C SER A 59 -14.29 -3.14 1.14
N VAL A 60 -14.36 -1.92 1.65
CA VAL A 60 -13.20 -1.19 2.18
C VAL A 60 -12.58 -1.91 3.37
N GLU A 61 -13.40 -2.57 4.19
CA GLU A 61 -12.91 -3.35 5.34
C GLU A 61 -12.03 -4.53 4.90
N MET A 62 -12.37 -5.19 3.79
CA MET A 62 -11.50 -6.21 3.19
C MET A 62 -10.18 -5.59 2.73
N PHE A 63 -10.21 -4.41 2.09
CA PHE A 63 -9.00 -3.70 1.71
C PHE A 63 -8.11 -3.34 2.90
N LEU A 64 -8.68 -2.81 3.98
CA LEU A 64 -7.93 -2.44 5.18
C LEU A 64 -7.27 -3.64 5.85
N ARG A 65 -7.88 -4.83 5.78
CA ARG A 65 -7.26 -6.07 6.27
C ARG A 65 -5.97 -6.41 5.54
N TYR A 66 -5.90 -6.12 4.24
CA TYR A 66 -4.75 -6.46 3.40
C TYR A 66 -3.74 -5.32 3.21
N ARG A 67 -4.08 -4.08 3.61
CA ARG A 67 -3.19 -2.93 3.48
C ARG A 67 -2.35 -2.76 4.72
N THR A 68 -1.03 -2.82 4.56
CA THR A 68 -0.08 -2.43 5.61
C THR A 68 0.40 -1.01 5.36
N ILE A 69 0.28 -0.13 6.36
CA ILE A 69 0.85 1.21 6.30
C ILE A 69 2.14 1.22 7.11
N LYS A 70 3.25 1.60 6.48
CA LYS A 70 4.55 1.67 7.16
C LYS A 70 4.71 3.02 7.87
N ALA A 71 5.51 3.07 8.93
CA ALA A 71 5.73 4.27 9.72
C ALA A 71 6.26 5.44 8.85
N GLU A 72 7.14 5.15 7.91
CA GLU A 72 7.74 6.13 7.00
C GLU A 72 6.67 6.80 6.11
N THR A 73 5.59 6.08 5.81
CA THR A 73 4.47 6.64 5.03
C THR A 73 3.69 7.66 5.86
N LEU A 74 3.50 7.39 7.15
CA LEU A 74 2.85 8.32 8.09
C LEU A 74 3.72 9.56 8.29
N ASP A 75 5.02 9.38 8.51
CA ASP A 75 5.96 10.48 8.67
C ASP A 75 6.01 11.36 7.42
N ALA A 76 6.12 10.75 6.23
CA ALA A 76 6.09 11.48 4.97
C ALA A 76 4.77 12.24 4.76
N ALA A 77 3.64 11.72 5.23
CA ALA A 77 2.37 12.45 5.21
C ALA A 77 2.42 13.70 6.11
N MET A 78 2.94 13.56 7.34
CA MET A 78 3.06 14.69 8.26
C MET A 78 4.05 15.75 7.76
N THR A 79 5.20 15.34 7.21
CA THR A 79 6.18 16.26 6.60
C THR A 79 5.57 17.06 5.45
N ARG A 80 4.77 16.42 4.60
CA ARG A 80 4.06 17.10 3.50
C ARG A 80 3.09 18.16 4.04
N LEU A 81 2.31 17.83 5.07
CA LEU A 81 1.41 18.80 5.71
C LEU A 81 2.16 20.00 6.30
N ASN A 82 3.22 19.75 7.08
CA ASN A 82 4.03 20.81 7.66
C ASN A 82 4.63 21.73 6.59
N THR A 83 5.10 21.16 5.49
CA THR A 83 5.63 21.92 4.35
C THR A 83 4.58 22.86 3.76
N LEU A 84 3.32 22.41 3.63
CA LEU A 84 2.22 23.24 3.13
C LEU A 84 1.89 24.39 4.09
N ILE A 85 1.82 24.11 5.39
CA ILE A 85 1.55 25.12 6.42
C ILE A 85 2.64 26.20 6.40
N THR A 86 3.91 25.82 6.44
CA THR A 86 5.03 26.78 6.41
C THR A 86 5.03 27.63 5.13
N ARG A 87 4.70 27.04 3.97
CA ARG A 87 4.57 27.80 2.72
C ARG A 87 3.47 28.86 2.81
N HIS A 88 2.32 28.51 3.38
CA HIS A 88 1.21 29.45 3.59
C HIS A 88 1.59 30.59 4.55
N GLU A 89 2.23 30.28 5.67
CA GLU A 89 2.70 31.30 6.63
C GLU A 89 3.69 32.27 5.99
N ASN A 90 4.63 31.75 5.22
CA ASN A 90 5.63 32.57 4.53
C ASN A 90 4.99 33.49 3.47
N ALA A 91 4.05 32.96 2.67
CA ALA A 91 3.31 33.75 1.70
C ALA A 91 2.50 34.88 2.37
N ALA A 92 1.86 34.61 3.51
CA ALA A 92 1.12 35.60 4.28
C ALA A 92 2.04 36.71 4.84
N ARG A 93 3.19 36.32 5.42
CA ARG A 93 4.19 37.29 5.92
C ARG A 93 4.74 38.16 4.80
N GLN A 94 5.01 37.60 3.62
CA GLN A 94 5.51 38.34 2.47
C GLN A 94 4.47 39.33 1.94
N ALA A 95 3.20 38.94 1.87
CA ALA A 95 2.11 39.82 1.45
C ALA A 95 1.94 41.02 2.40
N ILE A 96 2.01 40.80 3.72
CA ILE A 96 1.96 41.87 4.72
C ILE A 96 3.17 42.81 4.58
N GLY A 97 4.37 42.26 4.39
CA GLY A 97 5.58 43.05 4.20
C GLY A 97 5.56 43.93 2.94
N ILE A 98 4.96 43.45 1.85
CA ILE A 98 4.75 44.24 0.62
C ILE A 98 3.71 45.34 0.84
N ALA A 99 2.62 45.05 1.56
CA ALA A 99 1.56 46.02 1.82
C ALA A 99 1.97 47.12 2.83
N ALA A 100 3.06 46.92 3.57
CA ALA A 100 3.60 47.87 4.54
C ALA A 100 4.69 48.81 3.96
N LEU A 101 5.03 48.66 2.67
CA LEU A 101 5.91 49.55 1.90
C LEU A 101 5.09 50.58 1.11
#